data_AF-A0A2V6JS62-F1
#
_entry.id   AF-A0A2V6JS62-F1
#
_cell.length_a   1.000
_cell.length_b   1.000
_cell.length_c   1.000
_cell.angle_alpha   90.00
_cell.angle_beta   90.00
_cell.angle_gamma   90.00
#
_symmetry.space_group_name_H-M   'P 1'
#
loop_
_entity.id
_entity.type
_entity.pdbx_description
1 polymer ?
#
loop_
_entity_poly.entity_id
_entity_poly.type
_entity_poly.pdbx_seq_one_letter_code
_entity_poly.pdbx_strand_id
1 'polypeptide(L)' 'AIAKKRGIARQTPRVSITVRRTALAKRRLGRSELKLFSDWNDGRPETELNFKFYRQATNKIVGISDKAAAFLRGFF' A
#
# COMPACT_ATOMS: atom_id res chain seq x y z
N ALA A 1 -11.04 25.13 -0.67
CA ALA A 1 -10.56 24.79 0.69
C ALA A 1 -11.77 24.57 1.61
N ILE A 2 -11.72 23.64 2.58
CA ILE A 2 -12.85 23.38 3.51
C ILE A 2 -12.72 24.32 4.72
N ALA A 3 -13.82 24.96 5.13
CA ALA A 3 -13.85 25.86 6.27
C ALA A 3 -13.60 25.14 7.60
N LYS A 4 -12.94 25.83 8.54
CA LYS A 4 -12.61 25.30 9.87
C LYS A 4 -13.83 25.30 10.79
N LYS A 5 -14.16 24.16 11.41
CA LYS A 5 -15.22 24.05 12.42
C LYS A 5 -14.73 24.57 13.78
N ARG A 6 -15.40 25.60 14.34
CA ARG A 6 -15.11 26.11 15.69
C ARG A 6 -15.40 25.04 16.75
N GLY A 7 -14.62 25.04 17.84
CA GLY A 7 -14.77 24.09 18.95
C GLY A 7 -14.19 22.69 18.70
N ILE A 8 -13.68 22.40 17.50
CA ILE A 8 -13.04 21.12 17.20
C ILE A 8 -11.51 21.28 17.23
N ALA A 9 -10.83 20.55 18.11
CA ALA A 9 -9.37 20.58 18.23
C ALA A 9 -8.66 20.18 16.92
N ARG A 10 -9.23 19.23 16.17
CA ARG A 10 -8.71 18.74 14.89
C ARG A 10 -9.84 18.29 13.97
N GLN A 11 -9.93 18.89 12.78
CA GLN A 11 -10.96 18.57 11.79
C GLN A 11 -10.60 17.38 10.89
N THR A 12 -9.31 17.09 10.71
CA THR A 12 -8.83 15.92 9.98
C THR A 12 -8.51 14.80 10.97
N PRO A 13 -9.20 13.64 10.92
CA PRO A 13 -8.89 12.52 11.80
C PRO A 13 -7.39 12.18 11.80
N ARG A 14 -6.81 11.95 12.98
CA ARG A 14 -5.46 11.39 13.11
C ARG A 14 -5.59 9.89 13.30
N VAL A 15 -4.83 9.13 12.52
CA VAL A 15 -4.65 7.70 12.73
C VAL A 15 -3.20 7.47 13.13
N SER A 16 -3.00 6.72 14.21
CA SER A 16 -1.69 6.23 14.63
C SER A 16 -1.68 4.72 14.42
N ILE A 17 -0.64 4.19 13.79
CA ILE A 17 -0.43 2.74 13.66
C ILE A 17 0.94 2.37 14.23
N THR A 18 1.03 1.19 14.80
CA THR A 18 2.29 0.57 15.19
C THR A 18 2.59 -0.55 14.20
N VAL A 19 3.71 -0.46 13.50
CA VAL A 19 4.14 -1.49 12.55
C VAL A 19 5.27 -2.29 13.17
N ARG A 20 5.12 -3.62 13.20
CA ARG A 20 6.20 -4.55 13.54
C ARG A 20 6.55 -5.36 12.30
N ARG A 21 7.82 -5.33 11.89
CA ARG A 21 8.32 -6.21 10.84
C ARG A 21 8.36 -7.65 11.37
N THR A 22 7.60 -8.55 10.77
CA THR A 22 7.52 -9.96 11.16
C THR A 22 8.49 -10.86 10.41
N ALA A 23 8.93 -10.44 9.22
CA ALA A 23 9.86 -11.19 8.37
C ALA A 23 10.62 -10.25 7.42
N LEU A 24 11.70 -10.74 6.83
CA LEU A 24 12.43 -10.10 5.74
C LEU A 24 11.99 -10.69 4.40
N ALA A 25 12.00 -9.88 3.35
CA ALA A 25 11.71 -10.38 2.00
C ALA A 25 12.80 -11.37 1.58
N LYS A 26 12.40 -12.52 1.02
CA LYS A 26 13.33 -13.52 0.48
C LYS A 26 14.03 -13.06 -0.81
N ARG A 27 13.47 -12.04 -1.48
CA ARG A 27 14.01 -11.43 -2.70
C ARG A 27 13.69 -9.95 -2.73
N ARG A 28 14.42 -9.18 -3.54
CA ARG A 28 14.10 -7.76 -3.78
C ARG A 28 12.73 -7.64 -4.44
N LEU A 29 11.88 -6.76 -3.90
CA LEU A 29 10.56 -6.42 -4.44
C LEU A 29 10.57 -5.02 -5.07
N GLY A 30 11.71 -4.60 -5.59
CA GLY A 30 11.89 -3.32 -6.26
C GLY A 30 11.26 -3.33 -7.65
N ARG A 31 11.04 -2.15 -8.20
CA ARG A 31 10.43 -1.96 -9.53
C ARG A 31 11.19 -2.68 -10.65
N SER A 32 12.52 -2.74 -10.54
CA SER A 32 13.40 -3.42 -11.49
C SER A 32 13.33 -4.95 -11.40
N GLU A 33 12.95 -5.49 -10.23
CA GLU A 33 12.92 -6.92 -9.95
C GLU A 33 11.52 -7.53 -10.09
N LEU A 34 10.48 -6.70 -10.16
CA LEU A 34 9.10 -7.13 -10.38
C LEU A 34 8.76 -7.07 -11.88
N LYS A 35 8.16 -8.14 -12.39
CA LYS A 35 7.58 -8.16 -13.74
C LYS A 35 6.56 -7.03 -13.85
N LEU A 36 6.58 -6.30 -14.96
CA LEU A 36 5.61 -5.24 -15.22
C LEU A 36 4.22 -5.86 -15.42
N PHE A 37 3.29 -5.49 -14.55
CA PHE A 37 1.87 -5.86 -14.65
C PHE A 37 1.06 -4.59 -14.88
N SER A 38 0.70 -4.33 -16.15
CA SER A 38 0.07 -3.08 -16.60
C SER A 38 -1.30 -3.28 -17.23
N ASP A 39 -1.85 -4.49 -17.22
CA ASP A 39 -3.23 -4.74 -17.63
C ASP A 39 -4.19 -4.46 -16.45
N TRP A 40 -4.86 -3.32 -16.50
CA TRP A 40 -5.69 -2.80 -15.41
C TRP A 40 -6.89 -3.67 -15.04
N ASN A 41 -7.34 -4.52 -15.95
CA ASN A 41 -8.57 -5.29 -15.78
C ASN A 41 -8.30 -6.78 -15.53
N ASP A 42 -7.04 -7.17 -15.34
CA ASP A 42 -6.67 -8.58 -15.15
C ASP A 42 -7.04 -9.13 -13.75
N GLY A 43 -7.40 -8.24 -12.82
CA GLY A 43 -7.78 -8.60 -11.44
C GLY A 43 -6.66 -9.27 -10.63
N ARG A 44 -5.41 -9.17 -11.10
CA ARG A 44 -4.27 -9.85 -10.50
C ARG A 44 -3.72 -9.08 -9.30
N PRO A 45 -3.30 -9.78 -8.25
CA PRO A 45 -2.67 -9.14 -7.09
C PRO A 45 -1.39 -8.39 -7.46
N GLU A 46 -0.64 -8.86 -8.46
CA GLU A 46 0.60 -8.21 -8.89
C GLU A 46 0.34 -6.87 -9.59
N THR A 47 -0.76 -6.74 -10.35
CA THR A 47 -1.19 -5.48 -10.98
C THR A 47 -1.58 -4.45 -9.94
N GLU A 48 -2.32 -4.87 -8.90
CA GLU A 48 -2.65 -4.02 -7.76
C GLU A 48 -1.38 -3.52 -7.06
N LEU A 49 -0.41 -4.41 -6.83
CA LEU A 49 0.87 -4.06 -6.22
C LEU A 49 1.67 -3.12 -7.12
N ASN A 50 1.72 -3.36 -8.43
CA ASN A 50 2.40 -2.48 -9.38
C ASN A 50 1.82 -1.06 -9.32
N PHE A 51 0.49 -0.90 -9.26
CA PHE A 51 -0.14 0.42 -9.09
C PHE A 51 0.21 1.06 -7.75
N LYS A 52 0.12 0.31 -6.64
CA LYS A 52 0.41 0.86 -5.31
C LYS A 52 1.88 1.24 -5.16
N PHE A 53 2.80 0.44 -5.69
CA PHE A 53 4.23 0.78 -5.73
C PHE A 53 4.51 1.94 -6.66
N TYR A 54 3.88 2.00 -7.84
CA TYR A 54 4.03 3.09 -8.80
C TYR A 54 3.54 4.43 -8.23
N ARG A 55 2.44 4.44 -7.48
CA ARG A 55 1.79 5.66 -6.99
C ARG A 55 2.25 6.12 -5.60
N GLN A 56 3.12 5.36 -4.92
CA GLN A 56 3.43 5.60 -3.50
C GLN A 56 4.93 5.52 -3.21
N ALA A 57 5.71 6.46 -3.76
CA ALA A 57 6.96 6.92 -3.13
C ALA A 57 6.65 7.90 -1.97
N THR A 58 5.64 7.59 -1.15
CA THR A 58 5.17 8.48 -0.06
C THR A 58 4.83 7.65 1.17
N ASN A 59 5.16 8.18 2.36
CA ASN A 59 4.89 7.63 3.71
C ASN A 59 3.40 7.40 3.98
N LYS A 60 2.76 6.49 3.25
CA LYS A 60 1.32 6.25 3.28
C LYS A 60 1.01 4.82 3.66
N ILE A 61 -0.02 4.69 4.48
CA ILE A 61 -0.60 3.43 4.91
C ILE A 61 -1.68 3.10 3.88
N VAL A 62 -1.43 2.08 3.05
CA VAL A 62 -2.34 1.70 1.96
C VAL A 62 -3.05 0.39 2.31
N GLY A 63 -4.35 0.31 2.06
CA GLY A 63 -5.08 -0.96 2.11
C GLY A 63 -4.80 -1.77 0.85
N ILE A 64 -4.55 -3.08 0.96
CA ILE A 64 -4.39 -4.02 -0.16
C ILE A 64 -5.54 -5.02 -0.15
N SER A 65 -5.89 -5.59 -1.30
CA SER A 65 -6.89 -6.67 -1.35
C SER A 65 -6.41 -7.95 -0.65
N ASP A 66 -7.35 -8.83 -0.28
CA ASP A 66 -7.02 -10.14 0.30
C ASP A 66 -6.17 -11.01 -0.63
N LYS A 67 -6.41 -10.91 -1.95
CA LYS A 67 -5.60 -11.60 -2.96
C LYS A 67 -4.16 -11.09 -2.95
N ALA A 68 -3.96 -9.76 -2.87
CA ALA A 68 -2.63 -9.18 -2.76
C ALA A 68 -1.94 -9.55 -1.45
N ALA A 69 -2.67 -9.58 -0.33
CA ALA A 69 -2.14 -10.02 0.95
C ALA A 69 -1.72 -11.50 0.91
N ALA A 70 -2.53 -12.37 0.30
CA ALA A 70 -2.21 -13.79 0.11
C ALA A 70 -0.97 -13.99 -0.76
N PHE A 71 -0.85 -13.24 -1.87
CA PHE A 71 0.33 -13.26 -2.73
C PHE A 71 1.59 -12.86 -1.97
N LEU A 72 1.55 -11.76 -1.21
CA LEU A 72 2.71 -11.29 -0.43
C LEU A 72 3.14 -12.32 0.62
N ARG A 73 2.21 -13.00 1.30
CA ARG A 73 2.52 -14.08 2.27
C ARG A 73 3.37 -15.22 1.69
N GLY A 74 3.40 -15.41 0.37
CA GLY A 74 4.31 -16.38 -0.26
C GLY A 74 5.79 -15.98 -0.26
N PHE A 75 6.12 -14.69 -0.09
CA PHE A 75 7.49 -14.16 -0.22
C PHE A 75 8.20 -13.84 1.10
N PHE A 76 7.47 -13.90 2.21
CA PHE A 76 7.95 -13.61 3.56
C PHE A 76 7.74 -14.85 4.42
#